data_AF-A0A7S3VJ10-F1
#
_entry.id   AF-A0A7S3VJ10-F1
#
_cell.length_a   1.000
_cell.length_b   1.000
_cell.length_c   1.000
_cell.angle_alpha   90.00
_cell.angle_beta   90.00
_cell.angle_gamma   90.00
#
_symmetry.space_group_name_H-M   'P 1'
#
loop_
_entity.id
_entity.type
_entity.pdbx_description
1 polymer ?
#
loop_
_entity_poly.entity_id
_entity_poly.type
_entity_poly.pdbx_seq_one_letter_code
_entity_poly.pdbx_strand_id
1 'polypeptide(L)'
;MQRAARQLVRRAWSGLRCEPHCGQEVPGPQGAFFGAQQARGKVDLGISRIAEPEKGKTKFNGYYAGGFYVNNVQVPGSVIAQADMYLLWKPRKIEEVTPESLVFIDLIAPAPDLLVLGCGLTPKPLPKEVTAFLAERKMKVEVLNSRDATGYFNVLNEEGRVVVGALLALDPEVPLLENLPEQNDPLYDRPFLQQ
;
A
#
# COMPACT_ATOMS: atom_id res chain seq x y z
N MET A 1 24.70 9.01 62.24
CA MET A 1 25.28 10.37 62.35
C MET A 1 26.01 10.69 61.05
N GLN A 2 25.46 11.67 60.32
CA GLN A 2 26.18 12.74 59.60
C GLN A 2 27.24 12.34 58.55
N ARG A 3 27.03 12.78 57.29
CA ARG A 3 27.81 13.82 56.57
C ARG A 3 29.24 13.35 56.26
N ALA A 4 29.83 13.49 55.09
CA ALA A 4 29.72 14.46 54.02
C ALA A 4 30.77 13.96 53.00
N ALA A 5 30.42 13.87 51.72
CA ALA A 5 30.65 14.94 50.75
C ALA A 5 32.07 14.97 50.17
N ARG A 6 32.06 14.91 48.83
CA ARG A 6 32.78 15.80 47.92
C ARG A 6 34.24 15.49 47.60
N GLN A 7 34.43 15.32 46.29
CA GLN A 7 35.47 15.88 45.40
C GLN A 7 36.53 14.92 44.85
N LEU A 8 36.93 15.27 43.62
CA LEU A 8 37.86 14.65 42.66
C LEU A 8 37.14 13.66 41.73
N VAL A 9 36.99 13.91 40.43
CA VAL A 9 37.97 14.47 39.49
C VAL A 9 37.27 15.32 38.43
N ARG A 10 37.75 16.56 38.27
CA ARG A 10 37.53 17.38 37.07
C ARG A 10 38.70 17.15 36.11
N ARG A 11 38.41 17.36 34.82
CA ARG A 11 39.32 17.57 33.67
C ARG A 11 39.82 16.26 33.06
N ALA A 12 39.74 16.01 31.76
CA ALA A 12 39.44 16.87 30.64
C ALA A 12 39.03 15.99 29.45
N TRP A 13 37.88 16.27 28.82
CA TRP A 13 37.73 16.08 27.39
C TRP A 13 37.16 17.37 26.82
N SER A 14 38.02 17.98 26.03
CA SER A 14 37.90 19.27 25.36
C SER A 14 37.13 19.13 24.07
N GLY A 15 36.17 20.04 23.86
CA GLY A 15 35.80 20.57 22.56
C GLY A 15 34.89 19.68 21.71
N LEU A 16 33.60 20.01 21.67
CA LEU A 16 32.98 20.79 20.58
C LEU A 16 31.49 20.99 20.88
N ARG A 17 30.96 22.07 20.32
CA ARG A 17 29.85 22.91 20.76
C ARG A 17 28.57 22.57 19.97
N CYS A 18 27.42 22.48 20.66
CA CYS A 18 26.12 22.86 20.12
C CYS A 18 25.38 23.68 21.19
N GLU A 19 25.00 24.91 20.85
CA GLU A 19 24.28 25.83 21.74
C GLU A 19 22.77 25.51 21.82
N PRO A 20 22.12 25.85 22.94
CA PRO A 20 20.69 25.71 23.15
C PRO A 20 19.96 27.01 22.75
N HIS A 21 18.75 26.92 22.19
CA HIS A 21 17.75 27.99 22.37
C HIS A 21 16.35 27.38 22.36
N CYS A 22 15.84 27.16 23.57
CA CYS A 22 14.45 26.85 23.87
C CYS A 22 13.94 27.98 24.78
N GLY A 23 12.82 28.58 24.40
CA GLY A 23 12.02 29.42 25.28
C GLY A 23 11.63 30.76 24.67
N GLN A 24 10.35 30.90 24.32
CA GLN A 24 9.54 32.05 24.75
C GLN A 24 8.07 31.59 24.93
N GLU A 25 7.56 31.77 26.15
CA GLU A 25 6.15 31.74 26.53
C GLU A 25 5.49 33.10 26.25
N VAL A 26 4.18 33.11 25.96
CA VAL A 26 3.29 34.26 26.25
C VAL A 26 1.91 33.75 26.71
N PRO A 27 1.24 34.39 27.71
CA PRO A 27 0.02 33.87 28.31
C PRO A 27 -1.29 34.67 28.03
N GLY A 28 -2.42 33.96 28.17
CA GLY A 28 -3.70 34.44 28.73
C GLY A 28 -4.88 34.69 27.74
N PRO A 29 -6.15 34.78 28.18
CA PRO A 29 -6.73 34.40 29.48
C PRO A 29 -8.08 33.60 29.43
N GLN A 30 -8.29 32.83 30.50
CA GLN A 30 -9.50 32.45 31.27
C GLN A 30 -10.94 32.63 30.70
N GLY A 31 -11.75 31.56 30.80
CA GLY A 31 -13.19 31.69 31.07
C GLY A 31 -14.11 30.51 30.64
N ALA A 32 -14.81 29.94 31.63
CA ALA A 32 -16.14 29.28 31.59
C ALA A 32 -16.28 27.77 31.26
N PHE A 33 -16.41 26.98 32.34
CA PHE A 33 -17.57 26.13 32.72
C PHE A 33 -18.42 25.44 31.63
N PHE A 34 -18.47 24.09 31.63
CA PHE A 34 -19.59 23.22 32.07
C PHE A 34 -19.43 21.77 31.56
N GLY A 35 -19.81 20.79 32.40
CA GLY A 35 -20.27 19.47 31.94
C GLY A 35 -19.37 18.27 32.24
N ALA A 36 -19.35 17.85 33.50
CA ALA A 36 -19.03 16.46 33.83
C ALA A 36 -20.14 15.54 33.28
N GLN A 37 -19.77 14.49 32.55
CA GLN A 37 -20.62 13.32 32.36
C GLN A 37 -19.82 12.05 32.58
N GLN A 38 -20.31 11.28 33.54
CA GLN A 38 -19.74 10.05 34.06
C GLN A 38 -20.56 8.85 33.54
N ALA A 39 -19.86 7.73 33.41
CA ALA A 39 -20.36 6.35 33.25
C ALA A 39 -20.87 5.98 31.84
N ARG A 40 -20.58 4.79 31.30
CA ARG A 40 -20.53 3.48 31.97
C ARG A 40 -19.39 2.62 31.47
N GLY A 41 -18.70 1.99 32.42
CA GLY A 41 -17.90 0.81 32.15
C GLY A 41 -18.79 -0.30 31.62
N LYS A 42 -18.39 -0.86 30.47
CA LYS A 42 -18.87 -2.16 30.01
C LYS A 42 -17.83 -3.17 30.45
N VAL A 43 -18.17 -3.93 31.49
CA VAL A 43 -17.46 -5.16 31.84
C VAL A 43 -17.79 -6.19 30.76
N ASP A 44 -16.96 -6.29 29.72
CA ASP A 44 -17.08 -7.43 28.80
C ASP A 44 -16.51 -8.66 29.51
N LEU A 45 -17.45 -9.49 29.96
CA LEU A 45 -17.23 -10.79 30.57
C LEU A 45 -16.35 -11.63 29.65
N GLY A 46 -15.35 -12.27 30.26
CA GLY A 46 -14.35 -13.10 29.62
C GLY A 46 -14.95 -14.19 28.73
N ILE A 47 -15.04 -13.87 27.45
CA ILE A 47 -14.61 -14.75 26.38
C ILE A 47 -13.82 -13.82 25.48
N SER A 48 -12.50 -13.76 25.68
CA SER A 48 -11.62 -13.23 24.64
C SER A 48 -12.01 -13.98 23.38
N ARG A 49 -12.70 -13.30 22.44
CA ARG A 49 -12.69 -13.75 21.05
C ARG A 49 -11.21 -13.99 20.79
N ILE A 50 -10.83 -15.24 20.56
CA ILE A 50 -9.57 -15.51 19.90
C ILE A 50 -9.72 -14.67 18.64
N ALA A 51 -9.00 -13.55 18.56
CA ALA A 51 -9.02 -12.72 17.38
C ALA A 51 -8.67 -13.69 16.26
N GLU A 52 -9.65 -13.98 15.41
CA GLU A 52 -9.39 -14.67 14.16
C GLU A 52 -8.23 -13.91 13.55
N PRO A 53 -7.15 -14.59 13.11
CA PRO A 53 -5.99 -13.91 12.56
C PRO A 53 -6.55 -12.92 11.54
N GLU A 54 -6.35 -11.64 11.79
CA GLU A 54 -6.97 -10.59 10.99
C GLU A 54 -6.34 -10.74 9.62
N LYS A 55 -7.04 -11.49 8.76
CA LYS A 55 -6.54 -11.90 7.45
C LYS A 55 -6.54 -10.62 6.64
N GLY A 56 -5.41 -9.91 6.70
CA GLY A 56 -5.29 -8.55 6.21
C GLY A 56 -5.68 -8.53 4.74
N LYS A 57 -6.68 -7.71 4.40
CA LYS A 57 -7.05 -7.49 3.00
C LYS A 57 -5.84 -6.94 2.25
N THR A 58 -5.64 -7.40 1.03
CA THR A 58 -4.61 -6.89 0.12
C THR A 58 -4.85 -5.41 -0.14
N LYS A 59 -3.86 -4.58 0.19
CA LYS A 59 -3.89 -3.14 -0.03
C LYS A 59 -2.64 -2.68 -0.77
N PHE A 60 -2.85 -1.88 -1.81
CA PHE A 60 -1.76 -1.17 -2.48
C PHE A 60 -1.42 0.10 -1.70
N ASN A 61 -0.21 0.19 -1.18
CA ASN A 61 0.28 1.36 -0.46
C ASN A 61 0.93 2.39 -1.42
N GLY A 62 1.46 1.92 -2.55
CA GLY A 62 2.15 2.76 -3.52
C GLY A 62 2.62 1.96 -4.73
N TYR A 63 3.32 2.64 -5.64
CA TYR A 63 3.85 2.06 -6.86
C TYR A 63 5.21 2.67 -7.20
N TYR A 64 5.96 1.98 -8.03
CA TYR A 64 7.24 2.43 -8.58
C TYR A 64 7.34 1.98 -10.04
N ALA A 65 8.36 2.43 -10.79
CA ALA A 65 8.45 2.18 -12.23
C ALA A 65 8.28 0.68 -12.58
N GLY A 66 8.98 -0.20 -11.87
CA GLY A 66 8.97 -1.63 -12.13
C GLY A 66 8.04 -2.46 -11.25
N GLY A 67 7.06 -1.88 -10.55
CA GLY A 67 6.17 -2.68 -9.69
C GLY A 67 5.35 -1.89 -8.66
N PHE A 68 4.94 -2.58 -7.60
CA PHE A 68 3.98 -2.09 -6.62
C PHE A 68 4.44 -2.34 -5.18
N TYR A 69 3.91 -1.54 -4.24
CA TYR A 69 3.99 -1.82 -2.82
C TYR A 69 2.65 -2.37 -2.34
N VAL A 70 2.61 -3.64 -1.98
CA VAL A 70 1.41 -4.35 -1.53
C VAL A 70 1.59 -4.74 -0.07
N ASN A 71 0.72 -4.29 0.82
CA ASN A 71 0.84 -4.49 2.27
C ASN A 71 2.24 -4.11 2.80
N ASN A 72 2.78 -2.98 2.31
CA ASN A 72 4.12 -2.47 2.60
C ASN A 72 5.29 -3.38 2.12
N VAL A 73 5.01 -4.41 1.33
CA VAL A 73 6.01 -5.28 0.70
C VAL A 73 6.23 -4.84 -0.75
N GLN A 74 7.49 -4.78 -1.18
CA GLN A 74 7.84 -4.47 -2.56
C GLN A 74 7.61 -5.69 -3.45
N VAL A 75 6.75 -5.53 -4.46
CA VAL A 75 6.40 -6.57 -5.43
C VAL A 75 6.79 -6.10 -6.84
N PRO A 76 7.78 -6.74 -7.47
CA PRO A 76 8.22 -6.38 -8.82
C PRO A 76 7.26 -6.92 -9.88
N GLY A 77 7.10 -6.13 -10.94
CA GLY A 77 6.32 -6.50 -12.11
C GLY A 77 4.83 -6.23 -11.98
N SER A 78 4.10 -6.87 -12.88
CA SER A 78 2.65 -6.84 -12.90
C SER A 78 2.09 -7.75 -11.82
N VAL A 79 0.96 -7.37 -11.24
CA VAL A 79 0.38 -8.05 -10.08
C VAL A 79 -1.11 -8.28 -10.33
N ILE A 80 -1.57 -9.48 -10.03
CA ILE A 80 -2.99 -9.76 -9.81
C ILE A 80 -3.25 -9.75 -8.31
N ALA A 81 -4.24 -8.99 -7.86
CA ALA A 81 -4.66 -8.92 -6.46
C ALA A 81 -6.15 -9.26 -6.34
N GLN A 82 -6.50 -9.99 -5.30
CA GLN A 82 -7.87 -10.32 -4.98
C GLN A 82 -8.00 -10.54 -3.47
N ALA A 83 -9.01 -9.91 -2.85
CA ALA A 83 -9.34 -10.07 -1.44
C ALA A 83 -8.13 -10.00 -0.49
N ASP A 84 -7.63 -11.14 -0.02
CA ASP A 84 -6.55 -11.35 0.94
C ASP A 84 -5.27 -11.92 0.30
N MET A 85 -5.21 -12.03 -1.03
CA MET A 85 -4.05 -12.55 -1.75
C MET A 85 -3.62 -11.65 -2.92
N TYR A 86 -2.38 -11.84 -3.36
CA TYR A 86 -1.85 -11.29 -4.59
C TYR A 86 -0.86 -12.27 -5.23
N LEU A 87 -0.73 -12.20 -6.56
CA LEU A 87 0.07 -13.08 -7.39
C LEU A 87 0.86 -12.25 -8.39
N LEU A 88 2.07 -12.71 -8.71
CA LEU A 88 2.82 -12.15 -9.82
C LEU A 88 2.16 -12.53 -11.14
N TRP A 89 2.01 -11.53 -12.00
CA TRP A 89 1.37 -11.67 -13.29
C TRP A 89 2.40 -11.49 -14.40
N LYS A 90 2.42 -12.44 -15.34
CA LYS A 90 3.45 -12.52 -16.38
C LYS A 90 3.38 -11.39 -17.42
N PRO A 91 2.20 -11.01 -17.95
CA PRO A 91 2.08 -9.95 -18.94
C PRO A 91 2.67 -8.64 -18.43
N ARG A 92 3.50 -8.00 -19.24
CA ARG A 92 4.06 -6.67 -18.94
C ARG A 92 3.38 -5.55 -19.71
N LYS A 93 2.75 -5.90 -20.83
CA LYS A 93 2.03 -4.97 -21.71
C LYS A 93 0.62 -5.45 -21.95
N ILE A 94 -0.28 -4.53 -22.32
CA ILE A 94 -1.68 -4.85 -22.59
C ILE A 94 -1.84 -5.82 -23.76
N GLU A 95 -0.91 -5.77 -24.72
CA GLU A 95 -0.93 -6.61 -25.92
C GLU A 95 -0.58 -8.08 -25.59
N GLU A 96 0.07 -8.33 -24.46
CA GLU A 96 0.40 -9.68 -23.95
C GLU A 96 -0.73 -10.25 -23.08
N VAL A 97 -1.75 -9.47 -22.78
CA VAL A 97 -2.91 -9.90 -21.99
C VAL A 97 -3.77 -10.78 -22.87
N THR A 98 -3.79 -12.06 -22.52
CA THR A 98 -4.53 -13.10 -23.22
C THR A 98 -5.55 -13.75 -22.28
N PRO A 99 -6.61 -14.40 -22.80
CA PRO A 99 -7.54 -15.16 -21.99
C PRO A 99 -6.83 -16.15 -21.06
N GLU A 100 -5.77 -16.81 -21.54
CA GLU A 100 -4.94 -17.76 -20.79
C GLU A 100 -4.27 -17.10 -19.58
N SER A 101 -3.81 -15.85 -19.74
CA SER A 101 -3.21 -15.09 -18.64
C SER A 101 -4.19 -14.70 -17.53
N LEU A 102 -5.50 -14.78 -17.81
CA LEU A 102 -6.59 -14.45 -16.89
C LEU A 102 -7.37 -15.69 -16.41
N VAL A 103 -6.95 -16.90 -16.76
CA VAL A 103 -7.58 -18.15 -16.31
C VAL A 103 -7.62 -18.27 -14.79
N PHE A 104 -6.72 -17.60 -14.06
CA PHE A 104 -6.76 -17.54 -12.60
C PHE A 104 -8.10 -17.05 -12.05
N ILE A 105 -8.83 -16.20 -12.77
CA ILE A 105 -10.15 -15.70 -12.39
C ILE A 105 -11.13 -16.86 -12.12
N ASP A 106 -11.02 -17.95 -12.88
CA ASP A 106 -11.90 -19.13 -12.75
C ASP A 106 -11.61 -19.94 -11.48
N LEU A 107 -10.45 -19.73 -10.84
CA LEU A 107 -10.06 -20.39 -9.59
C LEU A 107 -10.58 -19.66 -8.35
N ILE A 108 -11.12 -18.46 -8.52
CA ILE A 108 -11.56 -17.61 -7.41
C ILE A 108 -13.00 -17.94 -7.04
N ALA A 109 -13.24 -18.23 -5.76
CA ALA A 109 -14.56 -18.45 -5.19
C ALA A 109 -14.80 -17.49 -4.01
N PRO A 110 -15.93 -16.75 -3.98
CA PRO A 110 -16.98 -16.67 -4.99
C PRO A 110 -16.50 -16.04 -6.32
N ALA A 111 -17.22 -16.32 -7.42
CA ALA A 111 -16.86 -15.78 -8.72
C ALA A 111 -16.89 -14.23 -8.70
N PRO A 112 -15.81 -13.57 -9.14
CA PRO A 112 -15.72 -12.11 -9.10
C PRO A 112 -16.70 -11.46 -10.08
N ASP A 113 -17.27 -10.31 -9.68
CA ASP A 113 -18.22 -9.54 -10.51
C ASP A 113 -17.52 -8.43 -11.31
N LEU A 114 -16.33 -8.02 -10.87
CA LEU A 114 -15.60 -6.88 -11.40
C LEU A 114 -14.09 -7.16 -11.50
N LEU A 115 -13.54 -6.94 -12.69
CA LEU A 115 -12.11 -6.87 -12.96
C LEU A 115 -11.69 -5.41 -13.13
N VAL A 116 -10.76 -4.95 -12.31
CA VAL A 116 -10.08 -3.66 -12.48
C VAL A 116 -8.76 -3.91 -13.19
N LEU A 117 -8.62 -3.41 -14.42
CA LEU A 117 -7.41 -3.54 -15.22
C LEU A 117 -6.62 -2.22 -15.21
N GLY A 118 -5.39 -2.27 -14.71
CA GLY A 118 -4.42 -1.18 -14.77
C GLY A 118 -3.47 -1.35 -15.97
N CYS A 119 -3.55 -0.46 -16.96
CA CYS A 119 -2.78 -0.55 -18.21
C CYS A 119 -1.40 0.14 -18.16
N GLY A 120 -0.86 0.44 -16.97
CA GLY A 120 0.37 1.22 -16.80
C GLY A 120 0.09 2.72 -16.77
N LEU A 121 0.84 3.52 -17.53
CA LEU A 121 0.71 4.98 -17.55
C LEU A 121 -0.61 5.46 -18.16
N THR A 122 -1.02 4.84 -19.27
CA THR A 122 -2.19 5.26 -20.03
C THR A 122 -3.18 4.11 -20.19
N PRO A 123 -4.49 4.37 -20.02
CA PRO A 123 -5.50 3.36 -20.30
C PRO A 123 -5.49 3.04 -21.80
N LYS A 124 -5.46 1.76 -22.12
CA LYS A 124 -5.50 1.23 -23.49
C LYS A 124 -6.68 0.27 -23.65
N PRO A 125 -7.31 0.22 -24.84
CA PRO A 125 -8.40 -0.72 -25.08
C PRO A 125 -7.92 -2.16 -24.94
N LEU A 126 -8.78 -3.03 -24.39
CA LEU A 126 -8.48 -4.47 -24.30
C LEU A 126 -8.52 -5.14 -25.67
N PRO A 127 -7.73 -6.21 -25.86
CA PRO A 127 -7.92 -7.14 -26.97
C PRO A 127 -9.33 -7.74 -26.97
N LYS A 128 -9.93 -7.89 -28.16
CA LYS A 128 -11.31 -8.38 -28.33
C LYS A 128 -11.53 -9.77 -27.73
N GLU A 129 -10.52 -10.64 -27.83
CA GLU A 129 -10.55 -12.00 -27.30
C GLU A 129 -10.70 -12.00 -25.77
N VAL A 130 -9.99 -11.10 -25.09
CA VAL A 130 -10.07 -10.94 -23.64
C VAL A 130 -11.43 -10.39 -23.23
N THR A 131 -11.96 -9.40 -23.97
CA THR A 131 -13.30 -8.86 -23.70
C THR A 131 -14.37 -9.93 -23.86
N ALA A 132 -14.28 -10.78 -24.89
CA ALA A 132 -15.22 -11.90 -25.10
C ALA A 132 -15.13 -12.92 -23.95
N PHE A 133 -13.92 -13.31 -23.56
CA PHE A 133 -13.67 -14.21 -22.43
C PHE A 133 -14.30 -13.72 -21.12
N LEU A 134 -14.20 -12.42 -20.83
CA LEU A 134 -14.77 -11.80 -19.63
C LEU A 134 -16.29 -11.65 -19.72
N ALA A 135 -16.81 -11.36 -20.92
CA ALA A 135 -18.25 -11.25 -21.17
C ALA A 135 -18.97 -12.59 -20.96
N GLU A 136 -18.37 -13.71 -21.38
CA GLU A 136 -18.89 -15.06 -21.13
C GLU A 136 -19.05 -15.37 -19.64
N ARG A 137 -18.17 -14.81 -18.81
CA ARG A 137 -18.18 -14.94 -17.34
C ARG A 137 -19.09 -13.93 -16.65
N LYS A 138 -19.79 -13.07 -17.42
CA LYS A 138 -20.62 -11.97 -16.92
C LYS A 138 -19.87 -11.00 -16.01
N MET A 139 -18.56 -10.88 -16.21
CA MET A 139 -17.71 -9.97 -15.46
C MET A 139 -17.72 -8.59 -16.08
N LYS A 140 -17.79 -7.56 -15.22
CA LYS A 140 -17.55 -6.18 -15.63
C LYS A 140 -16.06 -5.92 -15.66
N VAL A 141 -15.62 -5.06 -16.57
CA VAL A 141 -14.21 -4.70 -16.74
C VAL A 141 -14.08 -3.20 -16.70
N GLU A 142 -13.26 -2.69 -15.78
CA GLU A 142 -12.94 -1.28 -15.67
C GLU A 142 -11.47 -1.08 -16.05
N VAL A 143 -11.23 -0.27 -17.08
CA VAL A 143 -9.91 -0.06 -17.67
C VAL A 143 -9.39 1.30 -17.24
N LEU A 144 -8.33 1.31 -16.45
CA LEU A 144 -7.75 2.51 -15.86
C LEU A 144 -6.24 2.54 -16.07
N ASN A 145 -5.61 3.67 -15.80
CA ASN A 145 -4.16 3.68 -15.57
C ASN A 145 -3.85 2.92 -14.25
N SER A 146 -2.65 2.40 -14.10
CA SER A 146 -2.28 1.59 -12.92
C SER A 146 -2.36 2.38 -11.61
N ARG A 147 -2.13 3.70 -11.65
CA ARG A 147 -2.24 4.57 -10.46
C ARG A 147 -3.68 4.61 -9.95
N ASP A 148 -4.63 4.94 -10.79
CA ASP A 148 -6.04 5.07 -10.46
C ASP A 148 -6.65 3.68 -10.18
N ALA A 149 -6.21 2.67 -10.92
CA ALA A 149 -6.60 1.28 -10.69
C ALA A 149 -6.23 0.79 -9.28
N THR A 150 -5.05 1.12 -8.75
CA THR A 150 -4.67 0.74 -7.37
C THR A 150 -5.60 1.34 -6.32
N GLY A 151 -5.93 2.63 -6.45
CA GLY A 151 -6.86 3.31 -5.55
C GLY A 151 -8.28 2.75 -5.67
N TYR A 152 -8.74 2.53 -6.89
CA TYR A 152 -10.07 1.98 -7.16
C TYR A 152 -10.22 0.56 -6.61
N PHE A 153 -9.23 -0.31 -6.83
CA PHE A 153 -9.20 -1.65 -6.23
C PHE A 153 -9.22 -1.59 -4.70
N ASN A 154 -8.42 -0.72 -4.08
CA ASN A 154 -8.36 -0.62 -2.62
C ASN A 154 -9.72 -0.27 -2.03
N VAL A 155 -10.43 0.71 -2.60
CA VAL A 155 -11.77 1.10 -2.12
C VAL A 155 -12.75 -0.07 -2.24
N LEU A 156 -12.79 -0.72 -3.41
CA LEU A 156 -13.70 -1.86 -3.64
C LEU A 156 -13.37 -3.07 -2.74
N ASN A 157 -12.10 -3.32 -2.50
CA ASN A 157 -11.65 -4.39 -1.61
C ASN A 157 -12.00 -4.07 -0.15
N GLU A 158 -11.81 -2.82 0.27
CA GLU A 158 -12.21 -2.34 1.61
C GLU A 158 -13.73 -2.50 1.83
N GLU A 159 -14.54 -2.15 0.84
CA GLU A 159 -16.01 -2.39 0.82
C GLU A 159 -16.41 -3.87 0.92
N GLY A 160 -15.48 -4.79 0.64
CA GLY A 160 -15.74 -6.23 0.68
C GLY A 160 -16.45 -6.76 -0.57
N ARG A 161 -16.35 -6.03 -1.69
CA ARG A 161 -16.80 -6.52 -2.99
C ARG A 161 -15.86 -7.60 -3.52
N VAL A 162 -16.37 -8.49 -4.36
CA VAL A 162 -15.59 -9.59 -4.96
C VAL A 162 -14.88 -9.08 -6.21
N VAL A 163 -13.84 -8.25 -5.99
CA VAL A 163 -13.07 -7.60 -7.04
C VAL A 163 -11.74 -8.30 -7.29
N VAL A 164 -11.33 -8.35 -8.55
CA VAL A 164 -9.97 -8.71 -8.96
C VAL A 164 -9.30 -7.47 -9.54
N GLY A 165 -8.10 -7.14 -9.08
CA GLY A 165 -7.24 -6.14 -9.68
C GLY A 165 -6.16 -6.82 -10.51
N ALA A 166 -6.08 -6.55 -11.80
CA ALA A 166 -4.98 -6.95 -12.67
C ALA A 166 -4.20 -5.69 -13.06
N LEU A 167 -3.01 -5.49 -12.50
CA LEU A 167 -2.27 -4.25 -12.60
C LEU A 167 -0.95 -4.48 -13.32
N LEU A 168 -0.75 -3.80 -14.45
CA LEU A 168 0.54 -3.79 -15.15
C LEU A 168 1.49 -2.80 -14.50
N ALA A 169 2.76 -3.17 -14.39
CA ALA A 169 3.82 -2.24 -13.99
C ALA A 169 3.87 -1.02 -14.93
N LEU A 170 4.30 0.12 -14.43
CA LEU A 170 4.38 1.35 -15.23
C LEU A 170 5.42 1.24 -16.35
N ASP A 171 6.55 0.60 -16.05
CA ASP A 171 7.65 0.38 -16.97
C ASP A 171 7.84 -1.13 -17.21
N PRO A 172 7.54 -1.62 -18.42
CA PRO A 172 7.72 -3.03 -18.77
C PRO A 172 9.20 -3.41 -18.95
N GLU A 173 10.12 -2.45 -19.07
CA GLU A 173 11.54 -2.66 -19.36
C GLU A 173 12.37 -2.84 -18.08
N VAL A 174 11.82 -2.50 -16.90
CA VAL A 174 12.50 -2.76 -15.62
C VAL A 174 12.66 -4.27 -15.42
N PRO A 175 13.87 -4.77 -15.15
CA PRO A 175 14.09 -6.18 -14.82
C PRO A 175 13.32 -6.58 -13.56
N LEU A 176 12.73 -7.78 -13.55
CA LEU A 176 12.21 -8.37 -12.31
C LEU A 176 13.41 -8.68 -11.40
N LEU A 177 13.20 -8.63 -10.09
CA LEU A 177 14.19 -8.61 -9.00
C LEU A 177 15.34 -9.65 -9.03
N GLU A 178 15.35 -10.63 -9.94
CA GLU A 178 16.51 -11.51 -10.16
C GLU A 178 17.72 -10.75 -10.74
N ASN A 179 17.53 -9.56 -11.33
CA ASN A 179 18.61 -8.74 -11.88
C ASN A 179 18.39 -7.24 -11.58
N LEU A 180 18.28 -6.85 -10.31
CA LEU A 180 18.31 -5.43 -9.98
C LEU A 180 19.70 -4.84 -10.30
N PRO A 181 19.81 -3.73 -11.04
CA PRO A 181 20.97 -2.87 -10.88
C PRO A 181 21.01 -2.38 -9.43
N GLU A 182 22.22 -2.20 -8.89
CA GLU A 182 22.44 -1.71 -7.53
C GLU A 182 21.54 -0.49 -7.23
N GLN A 183 21.12 -0.37 -5.97
CA GLN A 183 20.19 0.60 -5.35
C GLN A 183 20.37 2.10 -5.72
N ASN A 184 21.36 2.42 -6.54
CA ASN A 184 21.78 3.75 -6.96
C ASN A 184 21.21 4.23 -8.31
N ASP A 185 20.34 3.47 -9.00
CA ASP A 185 19.61 4.02 -10.17
C ASP A 185 18.35 4.74 -9.67
N PRO A 186 18.32 6.08 -9.57
CA PRO A 186 17.15 6.81 -9.10
C PRO A 186 16.01 6.61 -10.09
N LEU A 187 15.04 5.80 -9.67
CA LEU A 187 13.86 5.44 -10.44
C LEU A 187 13.05 6.65 -10.95
N TYR A 188 13.24 7.84 -10.35
CA TYR A 188 12.55 9.10 -10.64
C TYR A 188 13.18 9.94 -11.77
N ASP A 189 14.41 9.63 -12.20
CA ASP A 189 15.08 10.35 -13.29
C ASP A 189 14.69 9.83 -14.68
N ARG A 190 13.76 8.85 -14.75
CA ARG A 190 13.31 8.29 -16.02
C ARG A 190 12.40 9.27 -16.77
N PRO A 191 12.73 9.66 -18.02
CA PRO A 191 12.02 10.72 -18.75
C PRO A 191 10.52 10.49 -18.93
N PHE A 192 10.05 9.25 -18.90
CA PHE A 192 8.64 8.90 -19.11
C PHE A 192 7.76 9.05 -17.86
N LEU A 193 8.35 9.15 -16.65
CA LEU A 193 7.58 9.38 -15.40
C LEU A 193 7.27 10.86 -15.17
N GLN A 194 7.93 11.75 -15.91
CA GLN A 194 7.83 13.21 -15.80
C GLN A 194 6.94 13.84 -16.90
N GLN A 195 6.30 13.02 -17.73
CA GLN A 195 5.35 13.43 -18.77
C GLN A 195 3.91 13.36 -18.26
#